data_AF-A0A4V5PB44-F1
#
_entry.id   AF-A0A4V5PB44-F1
#
_cell.length_a   1.000
_cell.length_b   1.000
_cell.length_c   1.000
_cell.angle_alpha   90.00
_cell.angle_beta   90.00
_cell.angle_gamma   90.00
#
_symmetry.space_group_name_H-M   'P 1'
#
loop_
_entity.id
_entity.type
_entity.pdbx_description
1 polymer ?
#
loop_
_entity_poly.entity_id
_entity_poly.type
_entity_poly.pdbx_seq_one_letter_code
_entity_poly.pdbx_strand_id
1 'polypeptide(L)'
;LGKVLSAVGSAQLLMSQKFQQFRGLCEQNLNPDANPRPTAQDLAGFWDLLQLSIEDISMKFDELYHLKANSWQLVETPEKRKEEKKLPPPVPKKPAKSKPAVSRDKASDAGDKQRQEARKRLLAAKRAASVRQNSATESADSIEIYVPEAQTRL
;
A
#
# COMPACT_ATOMS: atom_id res chain seq x y z
N LEU A 1 -24.34 -2.14 -2.44
CA LEU A 1 -24.46 -0.69 -2.69
C LEU A 1 -23.17 0.09 -2.45
N GLY A 2 -22.51 -0.07 -1.29
CA GLY A 2 -21.28 0.68 -0.96
C GLY A 2 -20.11 0.51 -1.96
N LYS A 3 -19.86 -0.71 -2.46
CA LYS A 3 -18.81 -0.97 -3.46
C LYS A 3 -19.02 -0.21 -4.77
N VAL A 4 -20.27 -0.14 -5.24
CA VAL A 4 -20.64 0.60 -6.46
C VAL A 4 -20.37 2.09 -6.29
N LEU A 5 -20.84 2.68 -5.19
CA LEU A 5 -20.62 4.10 -4.89
C LEU A 5 -19.13 4.43 -4.74
N SER A 6 -18.35 3.52 -4.14
CA SER A 6 -16.90 3.69 -4.00
C SER A 6 -16.17 3.64 -5.34
N ALA A 7 -16.48 2.68 -6.22
CA ALA A 7 -15.88 2.58 -7.56
C ALA A 7 -16.24 3.79 -8.43
N VAL A 8 -17.52 4.19 -8.44
CA VAL A 8 -17.97 5.36 -9.19
C VAL A 8 -17.35 6.64 -8.64
N GLY A 9 -17.34 6.83 -7.32
CA GLY A 9 -16.77 8.01 -6.68
C GLY A 9 -15.27 8.15 -6.94
N SER A 10 -14.52 7.03 -6.88
CA SER A 10 -13.07 7.04 -7.19
C SER A 10 -12.80 7.36 -8.66
N ALA A 11 -13.57 6.80 -9.60
CA ALA A 11 -13.46 7.14 -11.02
C ALA A 11 -13.80 8.61 -11.31
N GLN A 12 -14.88 9.13 -10.70
CA GLN A 12 -15.25 10.54 -10.82
C GLN A 12 -14.18 11.47 -10.25
N LEU A 13 -13.57 11.11 -9.13
CA LEU A 13 -12.47 11.87 -8.53
C LEU A 13 -11.23 11.87 -9.42
N LEU A 14 -10.90 10.71 -10.00
CA LEU A 14 -9.80 10.59 -10.95
C LEU A 14 -10.00 11.56 -12.13
N MET A 15 -11.18 11.53 -12.76
CA MET A 15 -11.51 12.38 -13.90
C MET A 15 -11.57 13.87 -13.57
N SER A 16 -12.23 14.23 -12.46
CA SER A 16 -12.43 15.64 -12.09
C SER A 16 -11.21 16.29 -11.45
N GLN A 17 -10.29 15.50 -10.89
CA GLN A 17 -9.08 16.03 -10.24
C GLN A 17 -7.81 15.64 -10.99
N LYS A 18 -7.45 14.35 -11.01
CA LYS A 18 -6.14 13.91 -11.51
C LYS A 18 -5.97 14.14 -13.01
N PHE A 19 -7.01 13.88 -13.81
CA PHE A 19 -6.98 14.19 -15.24
C PHE A 19 -6.93 15.69 -15.52
N GLN A 20 -7.65 16.52 -14.75
CA GLN A 20 -7.55 17.98 -14.89
C GLN A 20 -6.17 18.50 -14.50
N GLN A 21 -5.56 17.95 -13.45
CA GLN A 21 -4.18 18.25 -13.08
C GLN A 21 -3.20 17.87 -14.19
N PHE A 22 -3.31 16.66 -14.73
CA PHE A 22 -2.45 16.20 -15.82
C PHE A 22 -2.59 17.08 -17.07
N ARG A 23 -3.83 17.42 -17.44
CA ARG A 23 -4.10 18.36 -18.53
C ARG A 23 -3.39 19.69 -18.31
N GLY A 24 -3.52 20.28 -17.12
CA GLY A 24 -2.84 21.53 -16.77
C GLY A 24 -1.32 21.43 -16.86
N LEU A 25 -0.73 20.30 -16.45
CA LEU A 25 0.70 20.06 -16.60
C LEU A 25 1.12 19.97 -18.07
N CYS A 26 0.33 19.31 -18.91
CA CYS A 26 0.58 19.26 -20.35
C CYS A 26 0.50 20.65 -21.00
N GLU A 27 -0.52 21.45 -20.65
CA GLU A 27 -0.68 22.82 -21.14
C GLU A 27 0.50 23.71 -20.70
N GLN A 28 0.95 23.58 -19.44
CA GLN A 28 2.14 24.29 -18.95
C GLN A 28 3.43 23.82 -19.63
N ASN A 29 3.57 22.52 -19.91
CA ASN A 29 4.70 22.00 -20.67
C ASN A 29 4.72 22.54 -22.11
N LEU A 30 3.57 22.85 -22.71
CA LEU A 30 3.53 23.45 -24.06
C LEU A 30 3.82 24.95 -24.04
N ASN A 31 3.63 25.63 -22.90
CA ASN A 31 3.86 27.06 -22.78
C ASN A 31 5.37 27.36 -22.57
N PRO A 32 6.05 28.05 -23.52
CA PRO A 32 7.46 28.41 -23.37
C PRO A 32 7.73 29.43 -22.25
N ASP A 33 6.72 30.21 -21.84
CA ASP A 33 6.84 31.23 -20.80
C ASP A 33 6.56 30.68 -19.38
N ALA A 34 6.21 29.40 -19.26
CA ALA A 34 5.94 28.78 -17.95
C ALA A 34 7.22 28.69 -17.09
N ASN A 35 7.10 29.01 -15.80
CA ASN A 35 8.21 28.92 -14.85
C ASN A 35 7.74 28.47 -13.45
N PRO A 36 8.14 27.28 -12.95
CA PRO A 36 8.90 26.26 -13.66
C PRO A 36 8.03 25.58 -14.74
N ARG A 37 8.64 25.26 -15.88
CA ARG A 37 7.99 24.49 -16.94
C ARG A 37 8.12 22.99 -16.64
N PRO A 38 7.02 22.22 -16.56
CA PRO A 38 7.11 20.78 -16.43
C PRO A 38 7.93 20.19 -17.58
N THR A 39 8.76 19.19 -17.32
CA THR A 39 9.56 18.47 -18.32
C THR A 39 8.79 17.26 -18.86
N ALA A 40 9.26 16.66 -19.96
CA ALA A 40 8.70 15.40 -20.46
C ALA A 40 8.78 14.28 -19.42
N GLN A 41 9.82 14.28 -18.57
CA GLN A 41 9.97 13.29 -17.50
C GLN A 41 8.96 13.51 -16.37
N ASP A 42 8.64 14.76 -16.03
CA ASP A 42 7.61 15.07 -15.04
C ASP A 42 6.22 14.59 -15.53
N LEU A 43 5.93 14.80 -16.81
CA LEU A 43 4.70 14.30 -17.43
C LEU A 43 4.65 12.77 -17.46
N ALA A 44 5.74 12.11 -17.84
CA ALA A 44 5.83 10.65 -17.84
C ALA A 44 5.61 10.08 -16.43
N GLY A 45 6.29 10.65 -15.42
CA GLY A 45 6.12 10.23 -14.03
C GLY A 45 4.69 10.45 -13.52
N PHE A 46 4.05 11.56 -13.88
CA PHE A 46 2.64 11.77 -13.53
C PHE A 46 1.71 10.77 -14.25
N TRP A 47 2.00 10.47 -15.52
CA TRP A 47 1.25 9.51 -16.31
C TRP A 47 1.31 8.10 -15.70
N ASP A 48 2.48 7.66 -15.22
CA ASP A 48 2.62 6.37 -14.55
C ASP A 48 1.74 6.28 -13.30
N LEU A 49 1.67 7.36 -12.50
CA LEU A 49 0.76 7.44 -11.35
C LEU A 49 -0.71 7.40 -11.77
N LEU A 50 -1.05 8.04 -12.89
CA LEU A 50 -2.40 8.02 -13.45
C LEU A 50 -2.76 6.61 -13.92
N GLN A 51 -1.85 5.90 -14.58
CA GLN A 51 -2.02 4.51 -15.00
C GLN A 51 -2.28 3.58 -13.80
N LEU A 52 -1.48 3.67 -12.74
CA LEU A 52 -1.72 2.90 -11.50
C LEU A 52 -3.13 3.15 -10.94
N SER A 53 -3.59 4.40 -10.97
CA SER A 53 -4.93 4.75 -10.48
C SER A 53 -6.03 4.21 -11.39
N ILE A 54 -5.83 4.22 -12.71
CA ILE A 54 -6.76 3.65 -13.70
C ILE A 54 -6.87 2.14 -13.49
N GLU A 55 -5.75 1.44 -13.30
CA GLU A 55 -5.73 0.00 -13.05
C GLU A 55 -6.46 -0.35 -11.76
N ASP A 56 -6.16 0.34 -10.65
CA ASP A 56 -6.84 0.14 -9.36
C ASP A 56 -8.36 0.40 -9.44
N ILE A 57 -8.80 1.37 -10.23
CA ILE A 57 -10.22 1.61 -10.48
C ILE A 57 -10.81 0.52 -11.38
N SER A 58 -10.09 0.08 -12.42
CA SER A 58 -10.53 -0.98 -13.32
C SER A 58 -10.79 -2.28 -12.56
N MET A 59 -9.89 -2.66 -11.64
CA MET A 59 -10.08 -3.82 -10.77
C MET A 59 -11.35 -3.73 -9.91
N LYS A 60 -11.71 -2.53 -9.42
CA LYS A 60 -12.98 -2.33 -8.69
C LYS A 60 -14.18 -2.56 -9.59
N PHE A 61 -14.12 -2.14 -10.85
CA PHE A 61 -15.20 -2.37 -11.82
C PHE A 61 -15.30 -3.83 -12.24
N ASP A 62 -14.17 -4.54 -12.38
CA ASP A 62 -14.15 -5.97 -12.65
C ASP A 62 -14.79 -6.75 -11.49
N GLU A 63 -14.48 -6.41 -10.24
CA GLU A 63 -15.13 -7.00 -9.06
C GLU A 63 -16.65 -6.79 -9.10
N LEU A 64 -17.10 -5.58 -9.46
CA LEU A 64 -18.53 -5.28 -9.60
C LEU A 64 -19.19 -6.05 -10.74
N TYR A 65 -18.47 -6.23 -11.85
CA TYR A 65 -18.94 -7.02 -12.98
C TYR A 65 -19.15 -8.49 -12.57
N HIS A 66 -18.18 -9.09 -11.88
CA HIS A 66 -18.30 -10.46 -11.36
C HIS A 66 -19.40 -10.62 -10.32
N LEU A 67 -19.54 -9.65 -9.39
CA LEU A 67 -20.64 -9.66 -8.42
C LEU A 67 -22.00 -9.61 -9.13
N LYS A 68 -22.15 -8.74 -10.15
CA LYS A 68 -23.39 -8.66 -10.94
C LYS A 68 -23.69 -9.98 -11.64
N ALA A 69 -22.68 -10.62 -12.24
CA ALA A 69 -22.82 -11.93 -12.87
C ALA A 69 -23.23 -13.02 -11.87
N ASN A 70 -22.84 -12.90 -10.61
CA ASN A 70 -23.21 -13.80 -9.51
C ASN A 70 -24.43 -13.31 -8.70
N SER A 71 -25.37 -12.58 -9.31
CA SER A 71 -26.58 -12.07 -8.64
C SER A 71 -26.30 -11.31 -7.33
N TRP A 72 -25.20 -10.56 -7.29
CA TRP A 72 -24.69 -9.81 -6.13
C TRP A 72 -24.34 -10.67 -4.90
N GLN A 73 -24.19 -11.98 -5.06
CA GLN A 73 -23.69 -12.82 -3.99
C GLN A 73 -22.17 -12.67 -3.87
N LEU A 74 -21.70 -12.44 -2.65
CA LEU A 74 -20.27 -12.41 -2.37
C LEU A 74 -19.67 -13.77 -2.74
N VAL A 75 -18.70 -13.78 -3.65
CA VAL A 75 -17.91 -14.98 -3.91
C VAL A 75 -17.06 -15.22 -2.67
N GLU A 76 -17.49 -16.14 -1.81
CA GLU A 76 -16.62 -16.67 -0.76
C GLU A 76 -15.53 -17.51 -1.42
N THR A 77 -14.34 -16.93 -1.57
CA THR A 77 -13.13 -17.70 -1.88
C THR A 77 -12.97 -18.81 -0.84
N PRO A 78 -12.84 -20.09 -1.24
CA PRO A 78 -12.81 -21.23 -0.33
C PRO A 78 -11.62 -21.22 0.65
N GLU A 79 -10.64 -20.33 0.45
CA GLU A 79 -9.49 -20.18 1.35
C GLU A 79 -9.85 -19.66 2.74
N LYS A 80 -10.90 -18.82 2.89
CA LYS A 80 -11.31 -18.31 4.21
C LYS A 80 -12.05 -19.34 5.08
N ARG A 81 -12.59 -20.42 4.48
CA ARG A 81 -13.29 -21.46 5.25
C ARG A 81 -12.35 -22.50 5.90
N LYS A 82 -11.04 -22.47 5.60
CA LYS A 82 -10.08 -23.41 6.22
C LYS A 82 -9.47 -22.92 7.54
N GLU A 83 -9.62 -21.65 7.90
CA GLU A 83 -9.04 -21.10 9.14
C GLU A 83 -10.04 -20.94 10.30
N GLU A 84 -11.33 -21.24 10.11
CA GLU A 84 -12.32 -21.30 11.18
C GLU A 84 -12.55 -22.74 11.67
N LYS A 85 -11.48 -23.42 12.11
CA LYS A 85 -11.62 -24.60 12.97
C LYS A 85 -10.35 -24.83 13.79
N LYS A 86 -10.21 -24.07 14.87
CA LYS A 86 -9.78 -24.53 16.21
C LYS A 86 -9.75 -23.33 17.17
N LEU A 87 -10.89 -23.10 17.83
CA LEU A 87 -10.87 -22.39 19.10
C LEU A 87 -10.12 -23.27 20.12
N PRO A 88 -9.07 -22.77 20.80
CA PRO A 88 -8.49 -23.50 21.92
C PRO A 88 -9.50 -23.58 23.08
N PRO A 89 -9.50 -24.69 23.86
CA PRO A 89 -10.50 -24.93 24.89
C PRO A 89 -10.43 -23.88 26.01
N PRO A 90 -11.57 -23.59 26.69
CA PRO A 90 -11.64 -22.56 27.71
C PRO A 90 -10.87 -22.99 28.97
N VAL A 91 -9.90 -22.18 29.36
CA VAL A 91 -9.09 -22.42 30.57
C VAL A 91 -9.94 -22.10 31.83
N PRO A 92 -9.86 -22.90 32.91
CA PRO A 92 -10.74 -22.78 34.08
C PRO A 92 -10.61 -21.46 34.86
N LYS A 93 -11.75 -20.93 35.27
CA LYS A 93 -11.95 -19.69 36.05
C LYS A 93 -11.35 -19.77 37.46
N LYS A 94 -10.70 -18.71 37.92
CA LYS A 94 -10.50 -18.37 39.35
C LYS A 94 -10.68 -16.85 39.58
N PRO A 95 -11.00 -16.42 40.82
CA PRO A 95 -12.11 -15.49 41.05
C PRO A 95 -11.76 -14.01 41.22
N ALA A 96 -12.78 -13.19 40.91
CA ALA A 96 -13.16 -11.84 41.34
C ALA A 96 -12.14 -10.93 42.05
N LYS A 97 -12.00 -9.69 41.54
CA LYS A 97 -11.91 -8.45 42.34
C LYS A 97 -12.52 -7.25 41.58
N SER A 98 -13.67 -6.81 42.11
CA SER A 98 -14.21 -5.44 42.26
C SER A 98 -13.83 -4.31 41.28
N LYS A 99 -14.87 -3.65 40.75
CA LYS A 99 -14.90 -2.30 40.13
C LYS A 99 -14.46 -1.20 41.15
N PRO A 100 -14.18 0.05 40.71
CA PRO A 100 -15.28 1.01 40.49
C PRO A 100 -15.13 1.88 39.22
N ALA A 101 -16.25 2.49 38.83
CA ALA A 101 -16.39 3.45 37.74
C ALA A 101 -15.91 4.85 38.15
N VAL A 102 -15.24 5.60 37.26
CA VAL A 102 -15.14 7.07 37.34
C VAL A 102 -14.97 7.69 35.93
N SER A 103 -15.92 8.54 35.59
CA SER A 103 -15.86 9.78 34.80
C SER A 103 -15.24 9.85 33.39
N ARG A 104 -16.15 10.15 32.47
CA ARG A 104 -15.98 11.00 31.29
C ARG A 104 -15.24 12.30 31.67
N ASP A 105 -14.09 12.55 31.04
CA ASP A 105 -13.65 13.83 30.45
C ASP A 105 -12.14 13.79 30.14
N LYS A 106 -11.73 14.39 29.01
CA LYS A 106 -10.35 14.54 28.46
C LYS A 106 -9.67 13.31 27.84
N ALA A 107 -10.00 13.01 26.57
CA ALA A 107 -9.29 12.02 25.74
C ALA A 107 -8.83 12.58 24.37
N SER A 108 -8.30 13.80 24.32
CA SER A 108 -7.71 14.35 23.09
C SER A 108 -6.17 14.39 23.07
N ASP A 109 -5.48 14.15 24.20
CA ASP A 109 -4.00 14.20 24.27
C ASP A 109 -3.33 12.82 24.36
N ALA A 110 -4.01 11.82 24.97
CA ALA A 110 -3.46 10.47 25.11
C ALA A 110 -3.36 9.71 23.77
N GLY A 111 -4.25 9.99 22.83
CA GLY A 111 -4.25 9.37 21.50
C GLY A 111 -3.06 9.79 20.65
N ASP A 112 -2.62 11.04 20.74
CA ASP A 112 -1.46 11.54 20.00
C ASP A 112 -0.14 11.00 20.54
N LYS A 113 0.00 10.87 21.86
CA LYS A 113 1.14 10.17 22.47
C LYS A 113 1.23 8.73 22.02
N GLN A 114 0.12 8.01 22.03
CA GLN A 114 0.08 6.61 21.60
C GLN A 114 0.38 6.46 20.09
N ARG A 115 -0.10 7.40 19.26
CA ARG A 115 0.20 7.44 17.82
C ARG A 115 1.66 7.76 17.53
N GLN A 116 2.28 8.68 18.28
CA GLN A 116 3.71 9.00 18.16
C GLN A 116 4.59 7.83 18.60
N GLU A 117 4.24 7.16 19.69
CA GLU A 117 4.98 5.99 20.17
C GLU A 117 4.91 4.83 19.16
N ALA A 118 3.73 4.58 18.59
CA ALA A 118 3.54 3.57 17.54
C ALA A 118 4.41 3.87 16.30
N ARG A 119 4.46 5.13 15.86
CA ARG A 119 5.33 5.57 14.75
C ARG A 119 6.81 5.36 15.06
N LYS A 120 7.25 5.73 16.27
CA LYS A 120 8.65 5.57 16.71
C LYS A 120 9.04 4.09 16.76
N ARG A 121 8.15 3.22 17.25
CA ARG A 121 8.36 1.77 17.31
C ARG A 121 8.44 1.14 15.92
N LEU A 122 7.58 1.57 14.99
CA LEU A 122 7.63 1.12 13.60
C LEU A 122 8.95 1.49 12.92
N LEU A 123 9.41 2.74 13.10
CA LEU A 123 10.67 3.21 12.52
C LEU A 123 11.87 2.43 13.07
N ALA A 124 11.88 2.14 14.38
CA ALA A 124 12.92 1.36 15.02
C ALA A 124 12.95 -0.10 14.52
N ALA A 125 11.78 -0.73 14.38
CA ALA A 125 11.67 -2.07 13.81
C ALA A 125 12.15 -2.12 12.35
N LYS A 126 11.83 -1.10 11.56
CA LYS A 126 12.24 -0.98 10.14
C LYS A 126 13.78 -0.82 10.01
N ARG A 127 14.41 -0.07 10.91
CA ARG A 127 15.89 0.02 11.00
C ARG A 127 16.51 -1.31 11.43
N ALA A 128 15.96 -1.97 12.45
CA ALA A 128 16.48 -3.26 12.92
C ALA A 128 16.37 -4.38 11.87
N ALA A 129 15.28 -4.41 11.09
CA ALA A 129 15.10 -5.35 9.99
C ALA A 129 16.08 -5.07 8.84
N SER A 130 16.30 -3.79 8.49
CA SER A 130 17.26 -3.39 7.46
C SER A 130 18.70 -3.76 7.82
N VAL A 131 19.10 -3.62 9.09
CA VAL A 131 20.45 -4.02 9.56
C VAL A 131 20.66 -5.53 9.43
N ARG A 132 19.63 -6.35 9.75
CA ARG A 132 19.71 -7.81 9.58
C ARG A 132 19.81 -8.24 8.12
N GLN A 133 19.25 -7.45 7.20
CA GLN A 133 19.32 -7.75 5.76
C GLN A 133 20.68 -7.34 5.16
N ASN A 134 21.31 -6.27 5.68
CA ASN A 134 22.64 -5.84 5.24
C ASN A 134 23.79 -6.71 5.80
N SER A 135 23.63 -7.32 6.98
CA SER A 135 24.68 -8.18 7.57
C SER A 135 24.62 -9.64 7.11
N ALA A 136 23.67 -10.01 6.24
CA ALA A 136 23.51 -11.38 5.74
C ALA A 136 24.10 -11.62 4.34
N THR A 137 24.68 -10.60 3.69
CA THR A 137 25.20 -10.70 2.31
C THR A 137 26.71 -10.48 2.18
N GLU A 138 27.46 -10.29 3.27
CA GLU A 138 28.91 -10.01 3.20
C GLU A 138 29.80 -11.29 3.24
N SER A 139 29.25 -12.48 3.03
CA SER A 139 30.01 -13.75 3.14
C SER A 139 29.82 -14.76 2.00
N ALA A 140 29.11 -14.44 0.90
CA ALA A 140 28.64 -15.48 -0.02
C ALA A 140 28.92 -15.31 -1.52
N ASP A 141 29.72 -14.35 -2.00
CA ASP A 141 30.07 -14.34 -3.44
C ASP A 141 31.46 -13.74 -3.72
N SER A 142 32.51 -14.52 -3.40
CA SER A 142 33.75 -14.46 -4.17
C SER A 142 33.50 -15.13 -5.53
N ILE A 143 33.12 -14.35 -6.53
CA ILE A 143 33.01 -14.84 -7.91
C ILE A 143 34.38 -14.65 -8.56
N GLU A 144 35.19 -15.71 -8.58
CA GLU A 144 36.38 -15.77 -9.44
C GLU A 144 35.92 -15.78 -10.91
N ILE A 145 36.14 -14.65 -11.60
CA ILE A 145 35.91 -14.55 -13.05
C ILE A 145 37.07 -15.26 -13.75
N TYR A 146 36.86 -16.52 -14.13
CA TYR A 146 37.77 -17.26 -15.00
C TYR A 146 37.80 -16.60 -16.39
N VAL A 147 38.93 -15.97 -16.73
CA VAL A 147 39.21 -15.43 -18.07
C VAL A 147 40.00 -16.49 -18.84
N PRO A 148 39.47 -17.08 -19.94
CA PRO A 148 40.24 -18.00 -20.75
C PRO A 148 41.34 -17.23 -21.49
N GLU A 149 42.60 -17.66 -21.33
CA GLU A 149 43.74 -17.14 -22.07
C GLU A 149 43.49 -17.19 -23.59
N ALA A 150 43.47 -16.02 -24.22
CA ALA A 150 43.54 -15.92 -25.67
C ALA A 150 44.94 -16.34 -26.12
N GLN A 151 45.02 -17.51 -26.75
CA GLN A 151 46.23 -17.97 -27.43
C GLN A 151 46.61 -16.97 -28.51
N THR A 152 47.76 -16.32 -28.32
CA THR A 152 48.45 -15.53 -29.33
C THR A 152 49.07 -16.48 -30.36
N ARG A 153 48.57 -16.45 -31.58
CA ARG A 153 49.28 -16.92 -32.77
C ARG A 153 49.20 -15.86 -33.86
N LEU A 154 50.26 -15.06 -33.95
CA LEU A 154 51.12 -14.79 -35.13
C LEU A 154 51.86 -13.46 -34.92
#